data_AF-A0A2P6P8U2-F1
#
_entry.id   AF-A0A2P6P8U2-F1
#
_cell.length_a   1.000
_cell.length_b   1.000
_cell.length_c   1.000
_cell.angle_alpha   90.00
_cell.angle_beta   90.00
_cell.angle_gamma   90.00
#
_symmetry.space_group_name_H-M   'P 1'
#
loop_
_entity.id
_entity.type
_entity.pdbx_description
1 polymer ?
#
loop_
_entity_poly.entity_id
_entity_poly.type
_entity_poly.pdbx_seq_one_letter_code
_entity_poly.pdbx_strand_id
1 'polypeptide(L)'
;MQKYFFFPRHWSGLKRKSTKLAISCIVTKDVIARYELHTEDVEKGDQQPPPELQLEINECMRLNKELADKILELGRMEGQDLEELNIDELQRLENRIEGGLSRVLQTKDKRIMSQILALEKKGAELTEANNQLRQRLGMLSNGDGNRAGGVALESEISTDEEEGMASEFVVGCYSTGSSTSSLDDDSSDNPLIIS
;
A
#
# COMPACT_ATOMS: atom_id res chain seq x y z
N MET A 1 -18.76 -64.39 -4.98
CA MET A 1 -19.18 -63.14 -5.66
C MET A 1 -18.04 -62.13 -5.57
N GLN A 2 -17.31 -61.90 -6.67
CA GLN A 2 -16.28 -60.87 -6.73
C GLN A 2 -16.95 -59.51 -6.94
N LYS A 3 -16.80 -58.60 -5.96
CA LYS A 3 -17.29 -57.23 -6.06
C LYS A 3 -16.29 -56.43 -6.91
N TYR A 4 -16.58 -56.26 -8.19
CA TYR A 4 -15.86 -55.30 -9.03
C TYR A 4 -16.27 -53.89 -8.59
N PHE A 5 -15.42 -53.22 -7.81
CA PHE A 5 -15.54 -51.78 -7.59
C PHE A 5 -15.18 -51.05 -8.89
N PHE A 6 -16.20 -50.67 -9.66
CA PHE A 6 -16.04 -49.82 -10.84
C PHE A 6 -15.71 -48.39 -10.39
N PHE A 7 -14.43 -48.01 -10.48
CA PHE A 7 -14.01 -46.64 -10.13
C PHE A 7 -14.42 -45.66 -11.24
N PRO A 8 -15.10 -44.54 -10.92
CA PRO A 8 -15.49 -43.52 -11.91
C PRO A 8 -14.30 -42.94 -12.68
N ARG A 9 -14.47 -42.64 -13.98
CA ARG A 9 -13.39 -42.16 -14.86
C ARG A 9 -12.66 -40.91 -14.34
N HIS A 10 -13.33 -40.03 -13.58
CA HIS A 10 -12.69 -38.85 -12.97
C HIS A 10 -11.70 -39.19 -11.84
N TRP A 11 -11.95 -40.28 -11.10
CA TRP A 11 -11.02 -40.79 -10.06
C TRP A 11 -9.76 -41.40 -10.68
N SER A 12 -9.83 -41.84 -11.94
CA SER A 12 -8.65 -42.36 -12.66
C SER A 12 -7.60 -41.26 -12.90
N GLY A 13 -8.01 -40.00 -13.05
CA GLY A 13 -7.11 -38.85 -13.18
C GLY A 13 -6.47 -38.46 -11.84
N LEU A 14 -7.24 -38.50 -10.76
CA LEU A 14 -6.76 -38.22 -9.41
C LEU A 14 -5.76 -39.31 -8.93
N LYS A 15 -6.07 -40.59 -9.18
CA LYS A 15 -5.13 -41.70 -8.95
C LYS A 15 -3.84 -41.53 -9.77
N ARG A 16 -3.92 -41.12 -11.04
CA ARG A 16 -2.75 -40.87 -11.89
C ARG A 16 -1.90 -39.67 -11.45
N LYS A 17 -2.51 -38.59 -10.95
CA LYS A 17 -1.77 -37.44 -10.38
C LYS A 17 -1.13 -37.80 -9.05
N SER A 18 -1.85 -38.53 -8.19
CA SER A 18 -1.35 -39.04 -6.92
C SER A 18 -0.18 -40.01 -7.10
N THR A 19 -0.23 -40.92 -8.07
CA THR A 19 0.90 -41.81 -8.37
C THR A 19 2.09 -41.07 -8.96
N LYS A 20 1.88 -40.07 -9.85
CA LYS A 20 2.97 -39.22 -10.34
C LYS A 20 3.66 -38.44 -9.22
N LEU A 21 2.89 -37.89 -8.28
CA LEU A 21 3.43 -37.16 -7.14
C LEU A 21 4.18 -38.10 -6.18
N ALA A 22 3.62 -39.29 -5.93
CA ALA A 22 4.28 -40.33 -5.13
C ALA A 22 5.59 -40.79 -5.79
N ILE A 23 5.61 -41.04 -7.10
CA ILE A 23 6.82 -41.40 -7.85
C ILE A 23 7.84 -40.27 -7.79
N SER A 24 7.42 -39.01 -7.98
CA SER A 24 8.33 -37.87 -7.85
C SER A 24 8.96 -37.79 -6.47
N CYS A 25 8.18 -38.02 -5.40
CA CYS A 25 8.68 -38.02 -4.03
C CYS A 25 9.59 -39.22 -3.74
N ILE A 26 9.28 -40.40 -4.30
CA ILE A 26 10.13 -41.59 -4.22
C ILE A 26 11.46 -41.34 -4.94
N VAL A 27 11.43 -40.75 -6.14
CA VAL A 27 12.64 -40.45 -6.92
C VAL A 27 13.49 -39.39 -6.24
N THR A 28 12.91 -38.31 -5.71
CA THR A 28 13.70 -37.31 -4.97
C THR A 28 14.29 -37.89 -3.70
N LYS A 29 13.53 -38.70 -2.95
CA LYS A 29 14.04 -39.41 -1.76
C LYS A 29 15.12 -40.42 -2.09
N ASP A 30 14.97 -41.18 -3.18
CA ASP A 30 15.96 -42.14 -3.65
C ASP A 30 17.26 -41.46 -4.12
N VAL A 31 17.14 -40.32 -4.81
CA VAL A 31 18.28 -39.50 -5.19
C VAL A 31 18.99 -38.99 -3.94
N ILE A 32 18.26 -38.41 -2.98
CA ILE A 32 18.83 -37.93 -1.71
C ILE A 32 19.51 -39.08 -0.96
N ALA A 33 18.86 -40.23 -0.79
CA ALA A 33 19.42 -41.39 -0.08
C ALA A 33 20.69 -41.95 -0.76
N ARG A 34 20.75 -41.94 -2.10
CA ARG A 34 21.98 -42.32 -2.83
C ARG A 34 23.11 -41.32 -2.62
N TYR A 35 22.80 -40.03 -2.57
CA TYR A 35 23.79 -39.00 -2.21
C TYR A 35 24.28 -39.18 -0.78
N GLU A 36 23.37 -39.41 0.18
CA GLU A 36 23.68 -39.66 1.59
C GLU A 36 24.59 -40.90 1.76
N LEU A 37 24.29 -42.00 1.08
CA LEU A 37 25.12 -43.21 1.09
C LEU A 37 26.52 -42.97 0.49
N HIS A 38 26.59 -42.22 -0.61
CA HIS A 38 27.87 -41.83 -1.22
C HIS A 38 28.65 -40.83 -0.36
N THR A 39 27.99 -40.05 0.49
CA THR A 39 28.65 -39.21 1.49
C THR A 39 29.06 -39.99 2.74
N GLU A 40 28.30 -41.00 3.18
CA GLU A 40 28.62 -41.89 4.33
C GLU A 40 29.88 -42.75 4.05
N ASP A 41 30.03 -43.29 2.83
CA ASP A 41 31.26 -44.01 2.43
C ASP A 41 32.50 -43.09 2.37
N VAL A 42 32.25 -41.78 2.30
CA VAL A 42 33.26 -40.71 2.25
C VAL A 42 33.44 -40.02 3.63
N GLU A 43 32.54 -40.28 4.57
CA GLU A 43 32.47 -39.69 5.92
C GLU A 43 33.55 -40.21 6.90
N LYS A 44 34.50 -41.01 6.40
CA LYS A 44 35.78 -41.23 7.09
C LYS A 44 36.79 -40.08 6.88
N GLY A 45 36.45 -39.06 6.11
CA GLY A 45 37.16 -37.80 6.08
C GLY A 45 36.17 -36.65 6.19
N ASP A 46 36.42 -35.74 7.13
CA ASP A 46 35.76 -34.43 7.25
C ASP A 46 35.71 -33.73 5.88
N GLN A 47 34.63 -33.90 5.11
CA GLN A 47 34.46 -33.20 3.85
C GLN A 47 33.58 -31.99 4.07
N GLN A 48 34.25 -30.87 4.30
CA GLN A 48 33.67 -29.55 4.08
C GLN A 48 33.05 -29.50 2.67
N PRO A 49 31.89 -28.83 2.50
CA PRO A 49 31.36 -28.49 1.18
C PRO A 49 32.48 -27.99 0.26
N PRO A 50 32.49 -28.38 -1.04
CA PRO A 50 33.42 -27.85 -2.02
C PRO A 50 33.56 -26.33 -1.88
N PRO A 51 34.76 -25.75 -2.00
CA PRO A 51 35.00 -24.34 -1.70
C PRO A 51 34.05 -23.38 -2.42
N GLU A 52 33.69 -23.65 -3.69
CA GLU A 52 32.65 -22.88 -4.41
C GLU A 52 31.27 -22.98 -3.75
N LEU A 53 30.83 -24.17 -3.33
CA LEU A 53 29.54 -24.36 -2.66
C LEU A 53 29.53 -23.75 -1.25
N GLN A 54 30.66 -23.80 -0.53
CA GLN A 54 30.80 -23.13 0.77
C GLN A 54 30.67 -21.62 0.63
N LEU A 55 31.26 -21.03 -0.42
CA LEU A 55 31.14 -19.60 -0.72
C LEU A 55 29.68 -19.23 -0.99
N GLU A 56 28.97 -20.01 -1.80
CA GLU A 56 27.57 -19.76 -2.15
C GLU A 56 26.64 -19.89 -0.92
N ILE A 57 26.88 -20.89 -0.06
CA ILE A 57 26.15 -21.05 1.20
C ILE A 57 26.39 -19.84 2.12
N ASN A 58 27.64 -19.40 2.26
CA ASN A 58 27.97 -18.24 3.09
C ASN A 58 27.32 -16.95 2.56
N GLU A 59 27.31 -16.77 1.24
CA GLU A 59 26.67 -15.63 0.60
C GLU A 59 25.15 -15.67 0.77
N CYS A 60 24.53 -16.83 0.61
CA CYS A 60 23.10 -17.03 0.87
C CYS A 60 22.75 -16.70 2.33
N MET A 61 23.54 -17.18 3.30
CA MET A 61 23.33 -16.86 4.71
C MET A 61 23.48 -15.36 4.98
N ARG A 62 24.47 -14.70 4.37
CA ARG A 62 24.69 -13.25 4.49
C ARG A 62 23.49 -12.46 3.95
N LEU A 63 23.02 -12.80 2.75
CA LEU A 63 21.87 -12.16 2.12
C LEU A 63 20.57 -12.39 2.90
N ASN A 64 20.37 -13.60 3.42
CA ASN A 64 19.18 -13.92 4.21
C ASN A 64 19.17 -13.16 5.54
N LYS A 65 20.33 -12.99 6.18
CA LYS A 65 20.47 -12.12 7.35
C LYS A 65 20.14 -10.66 7.00
N GLU A 66 20.71 -10.13 5.92
CA GLU A 66 20.44 -8.75 5.48
C GLU A 66 18.94 -8.54 5.19
N LEU A 67 18.29 -9.53 4.58
CA LEU A 67 16.84 -9.50 4.34
C LEU A 67 16.04 -9.46 5.66
N ALA A 68 16.38 -10.33 6.62
CA ALA A 68 15.73 -10.34 7.93
C ALA A 68 15.92 -9.01 8.67
N ASP A 69 17.14 -8.45 8.65
CA ASP A 69 17.45 -7.15 9.24
C ASP A 69 16.62 -6.02 8.58
N LYS A 70 16.43 -6.07 7.26
CA LYS A 70 15.62 -5.09 6.52
C LYS A 70 14.12 -5.21 6.79
N ILE A 71 13.61 -6.42 6.94
CA ILE A 71 12.21 -6.66 7.31
C ILE A 71 11.95 -6.08 8.71
N LEU A 72 12.84 -6.35 9.66
CA LEU A 72 12.75 -5.80 11.00
C LEU A 72 12.87 -4.27 10.99
N GLU A 73 13.81 -3.71 10.22
CA GLU A 73 13.94 -2.25 10.07
C GLU A 73 12.66 -1.60 9.52
N LEU A 74 12.02 -2.23 8.53
CA LEU A 74 10.74 -1.78 8.00
C LEU A 74 9.62 -1.86 9.04
N GLY A 75 9.49 -2.98 9.76
CA GLY A 75 8.51 -3.14 10.83
C GLY A 75 8.67 -2.08 11.92
N ARG A 76 9.91 -1.78 12.34
CA ARG A 76 10.21 -0.69 13.27
C ARG A 76 9.82 0.67 12.72
N MET A 77 10.06 0.93 11.43
CA MET A 77 9.60 2.17 10.79
C MET A 77 8.06 2.26 10.72
N GLU A 78 7.35 1.14 10.73
CA GLU A 78 5.89 1.06 10.84
C GLU A 78 5.37 1.13 12.29
N GLY A 79 6.27 1.15 13.28
CA GLY A 79 5.94 1.21 14.71
C GLY A 79 5.78 -0.15 15.39
N GLN A 80 6.30 -1.23 14.79
CA GLN A 80 6.30 -2.59 15.33
C GLN A 80 7.66 -2.91 15.99
N ASP A 81 7.72 -3.93 16.85
CA ASP A 81 8.96 -4.49 17.44
C ASP A 81 9.90 -3.42 18.04
N LEU A 82 9.31 -2.47 18.78
CA LEU A 82 10.00 -1.33 19.38
C LEU A 82 10.58 -1.63 20.76
N GLU A 83 10.13 -2.71 21.41
CA GLU A 83 10.50 -3.10 22.77
C GLU A 83 11.99 -3.41 22.92
N GLU A 84 12.66 -3.74 21.81
CA GLU A 84 14.09 -4.04 21.76
C GLU A 84 14.98 -2.79 21.63
N LEU A 85 14.38 -1.61 21.39
CA LEU A 85 15.11 -0.37 21.21
C LEU A 85 15.26 0.39 22.53
N ASN A 86 16.46 0.97 22.74
CA ASN A 86 16.63 1.96 23.80
C ASN A 86 16.12 3.34 23.38
N ILE A 87 16.04 4.28 24.33
CA ILE A 87 15.51 5.63 24.12
C ILE A 87 16.26 6.38 23.02
N ASP A 88 17.59 6.30 22.98
CA ASP A 88 18.40 6.98 21.97
C ASP A 88 18.15 6.43 20.57
N GLU A 89 17.98 5.11 20.45
CA GLU A 89 17.65 4.45 19.18
C GLU A 89 16.23 4.79 18.73
N LEU A 90 15.28 4.86 19.66
CA LEU A 90 13.90 5.28 19.40
C LEU A 90 13.87 6.72 18.87
N GLN A 91 14.61 7.63 19.49
CA GLN A 91 14.75 9.01 19.02
C GLN A 91 15.39 9.08 17.64
N ARG A 92 16.41 8.27 17.35
CA ARG A 92 17.01 8.22 16.00
C ARG A 92 16.02 7.73 14.97
N LEU A 93 15.21 6.72 15.30
CA LEU A 93 14.17 6.19 14.44
C LEU A 93 13.11 7.26 14.15
N GLU A 94 12.61 7.95 15.18
CA GLU A 94 11.64 9.04 15.08
C GLU A 94 12.16 10.17 14.18
N ASN A 95 13.36 10.69 14.45
CA ASN A 95 13.98 11.75 13.64
C ASN A 95 14.11 11.34 12.15
N ARG A 96 14.40 10.07 11.88
CA ARG A 96 14.54 9.55 10.51
C ARG A 96 13.20 9.49 9.79
N ILE A 97 12.15 9.04 10.47
CA ILE A 97 10.78 9.00 9.96
C ILE A 97 10.26 10.41 9.74
N GLU A 98 10.40 11.30 10.72
CA GLU A 98 9.97 12.70 10.66
C GLU A 98 10.67 13.44 9.50
N GLY A 99 11.99 13.28 9.36
CA GLY A 99 12.73 13.84 8.24
C GLY A 99 12.25 13.31 6.88
N GLY A 100 11.89 12.03 6.79
CA GLY A 100 11.28 11.43 5.59
C GLY A 100 9.93 12.03 5.26
N LEU A 101 9.05 12.12 6.26
CA LEU A 101 7.71 12.68 6.13
C LEU A 101 7.76 14.16 5.72
N SER A 102 8.63 14.94 6.34
CA SER A 102 8.86 16.35 6.01
C SER A 102 9.21 16.54 4.53
N ARG A 103 10.12 15.72 3.97
CA ARG A 103 10.47 15.78 2.54
C ARG A 103 9.29 15.42 1.62
N VAL A 104 8.49 14.42 2.00
CA VAL A 104 7.30 14.01 1.24
C VAL A 104 6.26 15.13 1.23
N LEU A 105 5.98 15.75 2.39
CA LEU A 105 5.06 16.86 2.52
C LEU A 105 5.52 18.07 1.68
N GLN A 106 6.77 18.51 1.85
CA GLN A 106 7.33 19.61 1.06
C GLN A 106 7.21 19.38 -0.45
N THR A 107 7.45 18.15 -0.90
CA THR A 107 7.33 17.80 -2.33
C THR A 107 5.89 17.87 -2.80
N LYS A 108 4.94 17.37 -1.99
CA LYS A 108 3.51 17.44 -2.28
C LYS A 108 3.01 18.88 -2.31
N ASP A 109 3.39 19.68 -1.32
CA ASP A 109 2.99 21.09 -1.20
C ASP A 109 3.49 21.90 -2.40
N LYS A 110 4.75 21.74 -2.78
CA LYS A 110 5.32 22.37 -3.97
C LYS A 110 4.54 21.99 -5.24
N ARG A 111 4.17 20.72 -5.38
CA ARG A 111 3.41 20.21 -6.54
C ARG A 111 1.98 20.76 -6.56
N ILE A 112 1.32 20.86 -5.41
CA ILE A 112 -0.03 21.42 -5.28
C ILE A 112 0.00 22.91 -5.60
N MET A 113 0.90 23.66 -4.97
CA MET A 113 1.06 25.11 -5.20
C MET A 113 1.35 25.43 -6.66
N SER A 114 2.21 24.64 -7.32
CA SER A 114 2.47 24.81 -8.76
C SER A 114 1.22 24.60 -9.61
N GLN A 115 0.35 23.66 -9.25
CA GLN A 115 -0.92 23.43 -9.95
C GLN A 115 -1.92 24.55 -9.71
N ILE A 116 -2.01 25.07 -8.48
CA ILE A 116 -2.84 26.23 -8.14
C ILE A 116 -2.44 27.42 -9.01
N LEU A 117 -1.15 27.79 -9.02
CA LEU A 117 -0.65 28.91 -9.81
C LEU A 117 -0.91 28.74 -11.32
N ALA A 118 -0.78 27.51 -11.84
CA ALA A 118 -1.08 27.22 -13.24
C ALA A 118 -2.58 27.39 -13.56
N LEU A 119 -3.46 26.98 -12.65
CA LEU A 119 -4.92 27.12 -12.81
C LEU A 119 -5.36 28.58 -12.66
N GLU A 120 -4.82 29.32 -11.71
CA GLU A 120 -5.08 30.76 -11.52
C GLU A 120 -4.69 31.54 -12.79
N LYS A 121 -3.50 31.27 -13.34
CA LYS A 121 -3.05 31.88 -14.60
C LYS A 121 -4.03 31.57 -15.74
N LYS A 122 -4.43 30.31 -15.89
CA LYS A 122 -5.37 29.91 -16.94
C LYS A 122 -6.75 30.55 -16.74
N GLY A 123 -7.20 30.70 -15.48
CA GLY A 123 -8.43 31.39 -15.13
C GLY A 123 -8.40 32.87 -15.52
N ALA A 124 -7.29 33.55 -15.27
CA ALA A 124 -7.09 34.95 -15.68
C ALA A 124 -7.11 35.11 -17.20
N GLU A 125 -6.35 34.28 -17.93
CA GLU A 125 -6.33 34.28 -19.40
C GLU A 125 -7.72 34.04 -20.00
N LEU A 126 -8.49 33.10 -19.44
CA LEU A 126 -9.84 32.79 -19.90
C LEU A 126 -10.82 33.93 -19.63
N THR A 127 -10.70 34.57 -18.46
CA THR A 127 -11.52 35.73 -18.08
C THR A 127 -11.26 36.90 -19.02
N GLU A 128 -10.00 37.18 -19.33
CA GLU A 128 -9.62 38.22 -20.29
C GLU A 128 -10.18 37.92 -21.69
N ALA A 129 -9.98 36.71 -22.20
CA ALA A 129 -10.50 36.29 -23.50
C ALA A 129 -12.04 36.39 -23.56
N ASN A 130 -12.75 36.00 -22.50
CA ASN A 130 -14.20 36.11 -22.41
C ASN A 130 -14.67 37.57 -22.45
N ASN A 131 -13.98 38.46 -21.72
CA ASN A 131 -14.27 39.89 -21.73
C ASN A 131 -14.04 40.51 -23.12
N GLN A 132 -12.96 40.15 -23.81
CA GLN A 132 -12.71 40.59 -25.19
C GLN A 132 -13.79 40.11 -26.16
N LEU A 133 -14.27 38.87 -26.02
CA LEU A 133 -15.36 38.33 -26.84
C LEU A 133 -16.68 39.06 -26.58
N ARG A 134 -17.02 39.32 -25.31
CA ARG A 134 -18.21 40.11 -24.94
C ARG A 134 -18.17 41.51 -25.53
N GLN A 135 -17.02 42.17 -25.49
CA GLN A 135 -16.84 43.48 -26.12
C GLN A 135 -17.07 43.43 -27.64
N ARG A 136 -16.49 42.44 -28.32
CA ARG A 136 -16.68 42.25 -29.78
C ARG A 136 -18.13 41.97 -30.14
N LEU A 137 -18.83 41.12 -29.38
CA LEU A 137 -20.26 40.85 -29.57
C LEU A 137 -21.10 42.11 -29.40
N GLY A 138 -20.80 42.94 -28.38
CA GLY A 138 -21.45 44.24 -28.20
C GLY A 138 -21.23 45.17 -29.40
N MET A 139 -20.02 45.23 -29.94
CA MET A 139 -19.72 46.04 -31.13
C MET A 139 -20.47 45.57 -32.39
N LEU A 140 -20.56 44.26 -32.61
CA LEU A 140 -21.27 43.68 -33.76
C LEU A 140 -22.79 43.84 -33.63
N SER A 141 -23.34 43.66 -32.43
CA SER A 141 -24.77 43.83 -32.14
C SER A 141 -25.25 45.28 -32.29
N ASN A 142 -24.35 46.26 -32.16
CA ASN A 142 -24.66 47.68 -32.28
C ASN A 142 -24.54 48.21 -33.72
N GLY A 143 -24.13 47.36 -34.68
CA GLY A 143 -23.95 47.71 -36.09
C GLY A 143 -25.20 47.57 -36.97
N ASP A 144 -26.20 46.80 -36.53
CA ASP A 144 -27.44 46.59 -37.28
C ASP A 144 -28.58 47.35 -36.62
N GLY A 145 -28.92 48.49 -37.22
CA GLY A 145 -30.06 49.30 -36.85
C GLY A 145 -31.36 48.48 -36.87
N ASN A 146 -32.02 48.46 -35.71
CA ASN A 146 -33.43 48.15 -35.49
C ASN A 146 -33.81 46.65 -35.42
N ARG A 147 -33.89 46.12 -34.19
CA ARG A 147 -35.15 45.62 -33.57
C ARG A 147 -34.93 45.00 -32.19
N ALA A 148 -35.69 45.53 -31.23
CA ALA A 148 -36.22 44.90 -30.02
C ALA A 148 -35.68 43.51 -29.64
N GLY A 149 -34.97 43.43 -28.52
CA GLY A 149 -34.60 42.17 -27.89
C GLY A 149 -33.30 42.27 -27.11
N GLY A 150 -33.19 43.23 -26.20
CA GLY A 150 -32.12 43.22 -25.21
C GLY A 150 -32.28 41.99 -24.33
N VAL A 151 -31.66 40.88 -24.72
CA VAL A 151 -31.33 39.80 -23.79
C VAL A 151 -30.15 40.31 -22.98
N ALA A 152 -30.49 41.07 -21.94
CA ALA A 152 -29.67 41.19 -20.76
C ALA A 152 -29.46 39.77 -20.25
N LEU A 153 -28.36 39.13 -20.64
CA LEU A 153 -27.80 38.01 -19.91
C LEU A 153 -27.12 38.63 -18.68
N GLU A 154 -27.96 39.04 -17.73
CA GLU A 154 -27.59 39.19 -16.32
C GLU A 154 -27.08 37.81 -15.89
N SER A 155 -25.77 37.60 -15.94
CA SER A 155 -25.14 36.61 -15.08
C SER A 155 -24.55 37.42 -13.94
N GLU A 156 -25.42 37.72 -12.98
CA GLU A 156 -25.07 38.18 -11.66
C GLU A 156 -24.03 37.20 -11.10
N ILE A 157 -22.77 37.60 -11.12
CA ILE A 157 -21.79 37.05 -10.19
C ILE A 157 -21.65 38.13 -9.14
N SER A 158 -22.47 37.99 -8.10
CA SER A 158 -22.42 38.81 -6.91
C SER A 158 -20.99 38.76 -6.40
N THR A 159 -20.30 39.88 -6.43
CA THR A 159 -19.14 40.13 -5.59
C THR A 159 -19.69 40.42 -4.19
N ASP A 160 -20.14 39.38 -3.50
CA ASP A 160 -20.39 39.47 -2.07
C ASP A 160 -19.06 39.19 -1.36
N GLU A 161 -18.41 40.28 -0.97
CA GLU A 161 -17.48 40.27 0.15
C GLU A 161 -18.30 40.02 1.42
N GLU A 162 -18.27 38.80 1.98
CA GLU A 162 -18.15 38.60 3.44
C GLU A 162 -17.90 37.12 3.78
N GLU A 163 -16.90 36.93 4.65
CA GLU A 163 -16.72 35.86 5.63
C GLU A 163 -17.22 34.41 5.37
N GLY A 164 -16.25 33.49 5.38
CA GLY A 164 -16.40 32.24 6.12
C GLY A 164 -17.24 31.15 5.48
N MET A 165 -16.72 30.52 4.41
CA MET A 165 -17.19 29.19 4.02
C MET A 165 -16.00 28.22 4.02
N ALA A 166 -15.83 27.56 5.17
CA ALA A 166 -15.02 26.36 5.26
C ALA A 166 -15.65 25.29 4.35
N SER A 167 -14.96 24.93 3.26
CA SER A 167 -15.31 23.75 2.50
C SER A 167 -14.97 22.52 3.33
N GLU A 168 -15.99 21.84 3.86
CA GLU A 168 -15.86 20.48 4.37
C GLU A 168 -15.39 19.56 3.24
N PHE A 169 -14.09 19.29 3.21
CA PHE A 169 -13.55 18.16 2.47
C PHE A 169 -13.98 16.87 3.19
N VAL A 170 -14.94 16.17 2.62
CA VAL A 170 -15.32 14.82 3.07
C VAL A 170 -14.15 13.88 2.75
N VAL A 171 -13.30 13.66 3.76
CA VAL A 171 -12.40 12.50 3.80
C VAL A 171 -13.28 11.26 3.89
N GLY A 172 -13.42 10.53 2.79
CA GLY A 172 -13.92 9.16 2.82
C GLY A 172 -12.93 8.28 3.57
N CYS A 173 -13.10 8.15 4.89
CA CYS A 173 -12.40 7.18 5.70
C CYS A 173 -12.81 5.77 5.25
N TYR A 174 -11.92 5.07 4.57
CA TYR A 174 -12.01 3.61 4.48
C TYR A 174 -11.54 3.05 5.83
N SER A 175 -12.49 2.81 6.74
CA SER A 175 -12.22 1.96 7.90
C SER A 175 -12.08 0.53 7.38
N THR A 176 -10.85 0.04 7.30
CA THR A 176 -10.56 -1.39 7.21
C THR A 176 -11.18 -2.06 8.42
N GLY A 177 -12.23 -2.85 8.20
CA GLY A 177 -12.79 -3.72 9.21
C GLY A 177 -11.74 -4.72 9.65
N SER A 178 -11.32 -4.63 10.90
CA SER A 178 -10.80 -5.77 11.63
C SER A 178 -11.72 -6.04 12.80
N SER A 179 -12.17 -7.27 12.83
CA SER A 179 -13.10 -7.83 13.79
C SER A 179 -12.57 -7.79 15.23
N THR A 180 -13.53 -7.89 16.16
CA THR A 180 -13.43 -8.40 17.53
C THR A 180 -12.70 -7.54 18.57
N SER A 181 -13.47 -7.01 19.52
CA SER A 181 -13.26 -7.33 20.94
C SER A 181 -14.51 -6.94 21.73
N SER A 182 -15.27 -7.97 22.11
CA SER A 182 -16.20 -7.91 23.24
C SER A 182 -15.32 -7.72 24.47
N LEU A 183 -15.40 -6.56 25.12
CA LEU A 183 -14.78 -6.33 26.41
C LEU A 183 -15.86 -6.33 27.47
N ASP A 184 -15.66 -7.20 28.43
CA ASP A 184 -16.53 -7.56 29.53
C ASP A 184 -16.86 -6.32 30.41
N ASP A 185 -18.16 -6.13 30.66
CA ASP A 185 -18.67 -5.22 31.70
C ASP A 185 -18.35 -5.84 33.07
N ASP A 186 -17.24 -5.41 33.69
CA ASP A 186 -16.89 -5.72 35.09
C ASP A 186 -17.71 -4.79 36.01
N SER A 187 -18.94 -5.20 36.29
CA SER A 187 -19.81 -4.56 37.27
C SER A 187 -19.44 -5.02 38.67
N SER A 188 -18.64 -4.20 39.37
CA SER A 188 -18.48 -4.25 40.82
C SER A 188 -19.16 -3.03 41.44
N ASP A 189 -20.38 -3.25 41.93
CA ASP A 189 -21.12 -2.32 42.77
C ASP A 189 -20.37 -2.06 44.10
N ASN A 190 -20.08 -0.80 44.35
CA ASN A 190 -19.57 -0.29 45.62
C ASN A 190 -20.75 0.29 46.41
N PRO A 191 -21.19 -0.28 47.56
CA PRO A 191 -22.08 0.44 48.46
C PRO A 191 -21.29 1.10 49.59
N LEU A 192 -21.14 2.43 49.51
CA LEU A 192 -20.88 3.28 50.68
C LEU A 192 -22.20 3.64 51.35
N ILE A 193 -22.50 3.10 52.54
CA ILE A 193 -23.43 3.65 53.56
C ILE A 193 -22.89 3.19 54.93
N ILE A 194 -22.19 4.04 55.72
CA ILE A 194 -22.67 4.97 56.78
C ILE A 194 -23.52 4.30 57.88
N SER A 195 -22.87 3.95 59.00
CA SER A 195 -23.16 4.39 60.40
C SER A 195 -22.31 3.61 61.39
#